data_AF-A0A699KK07-F1
#
_entry.id   AF-A0A699KK07-F1
#
_cell.length_a   1.000
_cell.length_b   1.000
_cell.length_c   1.000
_cell.angle_alpha   90.00
_cell.angle_beta   90.00
_cell.angle_gamma   90.00
#
_symmetry.space_group_name_H-M   'P 1'
#
loop_
_entity.id
_entity.type
_entity.pdbx_description
1 polymer ?
#
loop_
_entity_poly.entity_id
_entity_poly.type
_entity_poly.pdbx_seq_one_letter_code
_entity_poly.pdbx_strand_id
1 'polypeptide(L)'
;IEKIKFEKFSFEETVATLHLKLENKNDFDLGLNALDYEVWLCDVSIGGAELAKTQNIKKNGITNLDVPITFRPKDCGSALWDMMRGKGTGYSMKGFIDVDTPFGGMKLPLDKEGGTTRLKKEDDDDDDEVCDLCCFEHNLII
;
A
#
# COMPACT_ATOMS: atom_id res chain seq x y z
N ILE A 1 -4.24 -4.49 -1.21
CA ILE A 1 -2.88 -4.43 -0.62
C ILE A 1 -2.53 -5.85 -0.25
N GLU A 2 -1.43 -6.41 -0.76
CA GLU A 2 -1.09 -7.81 -0.49
C GLU A 2 -0.37 -7.94 0.87
N LYS A 3 0.65 -7.11 1.09
CA LYS A 3 1.47 -7.11 2.31
C LYS A 3 1.99 -5.70 2.56
N ILE A 4 2.16 -5.33 3.82
CA ILE A 4 2.92 -4.12 4.21
C ILE A 4 4.15 -4.61 4.95
N LYS A 5 5.33 -4.33 4.42
CA LYS A 5 6.62 -4.68 5.03
C LYS A 5 7.20 -3.47 5.75
N PHE A 6 7.44 -3.56 7.05
CA PHE A 6 8.10 -2.48 7.78
C PHE A 6 9.62 -2.67 7.69
N GLU A 7 10.31 -1.76 7.01
CA GLU A 7 11.77 -1.78 6.91
C GLU A 7 12.42 -1.16 8.15
N LYS A 8 11.82 -0.09 8.67
CA LYS A 8 12.24 0.55 9.92
C LYS A 8 11.00 0.81 10.75
N PHE A 9 11.03 0.38 12.01
CA PHE A 9 9.91 0.54 12.92
C PHE A 9 10.38 1.27 14.18
N SER A 10 9.94 2.52 14.37
CA SER A 10 10.25 3.28 15.58
C SER A 10 9.18 4.32 15.89
N PHE A 11 9.15 4.82 17.13
CA PHE A 11 8.21 5.86 17.52
C PHE A 11 8.45 7.20 16.81
N GLU A 12 9.69 7.46 16.41
CA GLU A 12 10.07 8.71 15.77
C GLU A 12 9.82 8.69 14.27
N GLU A 13 10.09 7.55 13.63
CA GLU A 13 9.99 7.35 12.19
C GLU A 13 9.83 5.86 11.88
N THR A 14 8.80 5.55 11.10
CA THR A 14 8.53 4.23 10.57
C THR A 14 8.55 4.31 9.06
N VAL A 15 9.35 3.44 8.44
CA VAL A 15 9.45 3.27 6.99
C VAL A 15 8.85 1.90 6.65
N ALA A 16 7.91 1.89 5.73
CA ALA A 16 7.29 0.66 5.27
C ALA A 16 7.17 0.65 3.75
N THR A 17 7.17 -0.54 3.16
CA THR A 17 6.91 -0.76 1.75
C THR A 17 5.60 -1.52 1.61
N LEU A 18 4.63 -0.91 0.91
CA LEU A 18 3.38 -1.56 0.55
C LEU A 18 3.59 -2.36 -0.73
N HIS A 19 3.36 -3.67 -0.64
CA HIS A 19 3.28 -4.54 -1.80
C HIS A 19 1.84 -4.51 -2.33
N LEU A 20 1.65 -3.78 -3.43
CA LEU A 20 0.39 -3.64 -4.13
C LEU A 20 0.35 -4.58 -5.31
N LYS A 21 -0.74 -5.35 -5.43
CA LYS A 21 -1.01 -6.19 -6.57
C LYS A 21 -2.13 -5.59 -7.39
N LEU A 22 -1.77 -5.08 -8.56
CA LEU A 22 -2.65 -4.47 -9.55
C LEU A 22 -3.02 -5.51 -10.59
N GLU A 23 -4.31 -5.72 -10.78
CA GLU A 23 -4.86 -6.63 -11.76
C GLU A 23 -5.64 -5.82 -12.79
N ASN A 24 -5.13 -5.78 -14.03
CA ASN A 24 -5.80 -5.14 -15.15
C ASN A 24 -6.81 -6.10 -15.76
N LYS A 25 -8.10 -5.88 -15.54
CA LYS A 25 -9.19 -6.69 -16.12
C LYS A 25 -9.67 -6.16 -17.47
N ASN A 26 -9.06 -5.10 -17.98
CA ASN A 26 -9.38 -4.58 -19.30
C ASN A 26 -8.72 -5.43 -20.41
N ASP A 27 -9.33 -5.48 -21.58
CA ASP A 27 -8.76 -6.18 -22.76
C ASP A 27 -7.72 -5.34 -23.52
N PHE A 28 -7.17 -4.31 -22.88
CA PHE A 28 -6.12 -3.47 -23.45
C PHE A 28 -5.00 -3.25 -22.43
N ASP A 29 -3.81 -2.95 -22.96
CA ASP A 29 -2.65 -2.65 -22.15
C ASP A 29 -2.81 -1.27 -21.50
N LEU A 30 -2.42 -1.16 -20.22
CA LEU A 30 -2.41 0.07 -19.45
C LEU A 30 -0.96 0.49 -19.17
N GLY A 31 -0.52 1.60 -19.74
CA GLY A 31 0.78 2.18 -19.43
C GLY A 31 0.70 2.99 -18.14
N LEU A 32 1.02 2.40 -16.99
CA LEU A 32 1.16 3.17 -15.74
C LEU A 32 2.22 4.25 -15.94
N ASN A 33 1.89 5.50 -15.63
CA ASN A 33 2.82 6.64 -15.64
C ASN A 33 3.14 7.11 -14.23
N ALA A 34 2.09 7.32 -13.44
CA ALA A 34 2.20 7.78 -12.06
C ALA A 34 1.11 7.11 -11.21
N LEU A 35 1.43 6.89 -9.94
CA LEU A 35 0.50 6.46 -8.92
C LEU A 35 0.52 7.50 -7.81
N ASP A 36 -0.55 8.27 -7.72
CA ASP A 36 -0.87 9.03 -6.53
C ASP A 36 -1.58 8.10 -5.55
N TYR A 37 -1.10 8.05 -4.31
CA TYR A 37 -1.70 7.21 -3.28
C TYR A 37 -1.63 7.90 -1.93
N GLU A 38 -2.61 7.62 -1.10
CA GLU A 38 -2.71 8.01 0.28
C GLU A 38 -3.19 6.80 1.10
N VAL A 39 -2.56 6.57 2.24
CA VAL A 39 -2.83 5.42 3.10
C VAL A 39 -3.31 5.91 4.45
N TRP A 40 -4.36 5.26 4.95
CA TRP A 40 -4.93 5.48 6.27
C TRP A 40 -4.90 4.19 7.08
N LEU A 41 -4.57 4.33 8.36
CA LEU A 41 -4.65 3.27 9.37
C LEU A 41 -5.48 3.77 10.55
N CYS A 42 -6.49 3.01 10.99
CA CYS A 42 -7.40 3.44 12.07
C CYS A 42 -8.00 4.85 11.87
N ASP A 43 -8.39 5.22 10.64
CA ASP A 43 -8.87 6.57 10.29
C ASP A 43 -7.81 7.69 10.36
N VAL A 44 -6.53 7.35 10.58
CA VAL A 44 -5.42 8.31 10.60
C VAL A 44 -4.65 8.22 9.29
N SER A 45 -4.51 9.35 8.58
CA SER A 45 -3.65 9.42 7.40
C SER A 45 -2.21 9.24 7.87
N ILE A 46 -1.59 8.14 7.46
CA ILE A 46 -0.19 7.86 7.76
C ILE A 46 0.72 8.45 6.70
N GLY A 47 0.22 8.70 5.49
CA GLY A 47 0.95 9.40 4.46
C GLY A 47 0.51 9.00 3.07
N GLY A 48 0.90 9.84 2.12
CA GLY A 48 0.68 9.65 0.70
C GLY A 48 1.78 10.33 -0.09
N ALA A 49 2.05 9.81 -1.28
CA ALA A 49 3.00 10.40 -2.21
C ALA A 49 2.58 10.10 -3.65
N GLU A 50 3.13 10.89 -4.56
CA GLU A 50 3.08 10.57 -5.99
C GLU A 50 4.32 9.75 -6.35
N LEU A 51 4.10 8.52 -6.80
CA LEU A 51 5.14 7.64 -7.32
C LEU A 51 5.10 7.70 -8.86
N ALA A 52 6.02 8.45 -9.45
CA ALA A 52 6.25 8.42 -10.89
C ALA A 52 6.91 7.08 -11.27
N LYS A 53 6.14 6.14 -11.80
CA LYS A 53 6.62 4.83 -12.22
C LYS A 53 6.02 4.47 -13.57
N THR A 54 6.87 4.45 -14.60
CA THR A 54 6.46 4.04 -15.93
C THR A 54 6.51 2.52 -16.05
N GLN A 55 5.35 1.86 -16.10
CA GLN A 55 5.28 0.40 -16.24
C GLN A 55 4.09 -0.03 -17.10
N ASN A 56 4.32 -0.87 -18.10
CA ASN A 56 3.23 -1.36 -18.94
C ASN A 56 2.56 -2.57 -18.28
N ILE A 57 1.28 -2.43 -17.93
CA ILE A 57 0.42 -3.47 -17.37
C ILE A 57 -0.32 -4.12 -18.54
N LYS A 58 0.09 -5.34 -18.89
CA LYS A 58 -0.54 -6.10 -19.98
C LYS A 58 -2.04 -6.30 -19.72
N LYS A 59 -2.83 -6.40 -20.80
CA LYS A 59 -4.24 -6.79 -20.72
C LYS A 59 -4.43 -8.11 -19.98
N ASN A 60 -5.46 -8.21 -19.14
CA ASN A 60 -5.70 -9.36 -18.25
C ASN A 60 -4.46 -9.76 -17.41
N GLY A 61 -3.55 -8.81 -17.19
CA GLY A 61 -2.26 -9.02 -16.54
C GLY A 61 -2.28 -8.59 -15.09
N ILE A 62 -1.36 -9.15 -14.32
CA ILE A 62 -1.12 -8.78 -12.92
C ILE A 62 0.25 -8.13 -12.83
N THR A 63 0.34 -7.01 -12.12
CA THR A 63 1.57 -6.26 -11.88
C THR A 63 1.70 -5.98 -10.39
N ASN A 64 2.90 -6.18 -9.85
CA ASN A 64 3.21 -5.87 -8.46
C ASN A 64 3.94 -4.51 -8.39
N LEU A 65 3.43 -3.63 -7.53
CA LEU A 65 4.03 -2.34 -7.23
C LEU A 65 4.44 -2.28 -5.76
N ASP A 66 5.68 -1.87 -5.55
CA ASP A 66 6.22 -1.58 -4.23
C ASP A 66 6.15 -0.07 -4.00
N VAL A 67 5.42 0.32 -2.97
CA VAL A 67 5.14 1.72 -2.65
C VAL A 67 5.73 2.04 -1.28
N PRO A 68 6.85 2.80 -1.21
CA PRO A 68 7.47 3.16 0.05
C PRO A 68 6.69 4.28 0.72
N ILE A 69 6.37 4.10 2.00
CA ILE A 69 5.73 5.07 2.87
C ILE A 69 6.61 5.34 4.07
N THR A 70 6.60 6.59 4.51
CA THR A 70 7.31 7.02 5.72
C THR A 70 6.37 7.85 6.58
N PHE A 71 6.21 7.45 7.84
CA PHE A 71 5.32 8.12 8.78
C PHE A 71 5.88 8.10 10.19
N ARG A 72 5.36 8.97 11.06
CA ARG A 72 5.83 9.10 12.44
C ARG A 72 4.71 8.69 13.39
N PRO A 73 4.77 7.49 13.98
CA PRO A 73 3.65 7.00 14.77
C PRO A 73 3.27 7.88 15.96
N LYS A 74 4.24 8.61 16.53
CA LYS A 74 4.01 9.59 17.61
C LYS A 74 3.03 10.71 17.23
N ASP A 75 2.93 11.05 15.96
CA ASP A 75 2.05 12.12 15.48
C ASP A 75 0.62 11.61 15.21
N CYS A 76 0.45 10.30 15.04
CA CYS A 76 -0.80 9.66 14.61
C CYS A 76 -1.73 9.25 15.77
N GLY A 77 -1.35 9.51 17.02
CA GLY A 77 -2.22 9.29 18.18
C GLY A 77 -2.36 7.83 18.66
N SER A 78 -3.30 7.61 19.58
CA SER A 78 -3.43 6.34 20.31
C SER A 78 -3.95 5.17 19.48
N ALA A 79 -4.65 5.42 18.37
CA ALA A 79 -5.23 4.37 17.54
C ALA A 79 -4.15 3.59 16.76
N LEU A 80 -3.24 4.32 16.11
CA LEU A 80 -2.07 3.72 15.47
C LEU A 80 -1.15 3.04 16.50
N TRP A 81 -1.06 3.61 17.70
CA TRP A 81 -0.33 3.03 18.81
C TRP A 81 -0.89 1.67 19.26
N ASP A 82 -2.21 1.56 19.35
CA ASP A 82 -2.91 0.34 19.69
C ASP A 82 -2.73 -0.74 18.62
N MET A 83 -2.70 -0.34 17.35
CA MET A 83 -2.34 -1.22 16.24
C MET A 83 -0.92 -1.75 16.37
N MET A 84 0.05 -0.86 16.62
CA MET A 84 1.45 -1.24 16.84
C MET A 84 1.62 -2.24 18.01
N ARG A 85 0.75 -2.18 19.01
CA ARG A 85 0.71 -3.15 20.13
C ARG A 85 0.01 -4.48 19.78
N GLY A 86 -0.38 -4.70 18.54
CA GLY A 86 -0.98 -5.96 18.08
C GLY A 86 -2.51 -5.99 18.07
N LYS A 87 -3.19 -4.86 18.31
CA LYS A 87 -4.64 -4.80 18.10
C LYS A 87 -4.92 -4.67 16.60
N GLY A 88 -5.56 -5.67 16.01
CA GLY A 88 -5.92 -5.61 14.59
C GLY A 88 -6.83 -4.41 14.31
N THR A 89 -6.53 -3.67 13.25
CA THR A 89 -7.30 -2.50 12.84
C THR A 89 -7.60 -2.51 11.34
N GLY A 90 -8.57 -1.71 10.92
CA GLY A 90 -8.84 -1.45 9.51
C GLY A 90 -7.79 -0.53 8.88
N TYR A 91 -7.59 -0.73 7.59
CA TYR A 91 -6.79 0.16 6.74
C TYR A 91 -7.64 0.65 5.57
N SER A 92 -7.29 1.81 5.05
CA SER A 92 -7.86 2.33 3.81
C SER A 92 -6.74 2.89 2.96
N MET A 93 -6.87 2.77 1.65
CA MET A 93 -5.98 3.39 0.70
C MET A 93 -6.81 4.00 -0.41
N LYS A 94 -6.47 5.23 -0.77
CA LYS A 94 -7.09 5.97 -1.85
C LYS A 94 -6.00 6.54 -2.71
N GLY A 95 -6.35 6.96 -3.91
CA GLY A 95 -5.38 7.53 -4.81
C GLY A 95 -5.90 7.65 -6.22
N PHE A 96 -4.99 8.01 -7.12
CA PHE A 96 -5.25 8.09 -8.54
C PHE A 96 -4.11 7.44 -9.31
N ILE A 97 -4.46 6.53 -10.21
CA ILE A 97 -3.52 5.91 -11.12
C ILE A 97 -3.59 6.67 -12.44
N ASP A 98 -2.50 7.30 -12.84
CA ASP A 98 -2.33 7.85 -14.18
C ASP A 98 -1.87 6.72 -15.12
N VAL A 99 -2.74 6.35 -16.06
CA VAL A 99 -2.47 5.32 -17.06
C VAL A 99 -2.64 5.86 -18.47
N ASP A 100 -1.71 5.53 -19.34
CA ASP A 100 -1.88 5.65 -20.78
C ASP A 100 -2.65 4.46 -21.32
N THR A 101 -3.75 4.77 -22.01
CA THR A 101 -4.53 3.79 -22.74
C THR A 101 -4.39 4.04 -24.25
N PRO A 102 -4.73 3.07 -25.12
CA PRO A 102 -4.80 3.31 -26.56
C PRO A 102 -5.74 4.45 -26.97
N PHE A 103 -6.62 4.88 -26.08
CA PHE A 103 -7.59 5.95 -26.28
C PHE A 103 -7.12 7.30 -25.70
N GLY A 104 -5.91 7.36 -25.13
CA GLY A 104 -5.33 8.52 -24.45
C GLY A 104 -5.05 8.26 -22.97
N GLY A 105 -4.32 9.19 -22.34
CA GLY A 105 -4.06 9.19 -20.91
C GLY A 105 -5.33 9.38 -20.08
N MET A 106 -5.52 8.54 -19.07
CA MET A 106 -6.66 8.55 -18.16
C MET A 106 -6.17 8.43 -16.71
N LYS A 107 -6.82 9.15 -15.79
CA LYS A 107 -6.62 8.99 -14.36
C LYS A 107 -7.75 8.16 -13.76
N LEU A 108 -7.42 6.97 -13.25
CA LEU A 108 -8.37 6.06 -12.62
C LEU A 108 -8.35 6.26 -11.09
N PRO A 109 -9.49 6.55 -10.45
CA PRO A 109 -9.55 6.61 -9.00
C PRO A 109 -9.33 5.22 -8.42
N LEU A 110 -8.47 5.17 -7.42
CA LEU A 110 -8.17 4.01 -6.61
C LEU A 110 -8.86 4.23 -5.26
N ASP A 111 -9.80 3.36 -4.91
CA ASP A 111 -10.35 3.30 -3.56
C ASP A 111 -10.31 1.84 -3.09
N LYS A 112 -9.56 1.61 -2.02
CA LYS A 112 -9.41 0.32 -1.39
C LYS A 112 -9.59 0.48 0.11
N GLU A 113 -10.80 0.24 0.55
CA GLU A 113 -11.07 -0.08 1.95
C GLU A 113 -10.71 -1.55 2.20
N GLY A 114 -10.06 -1.84 3.34
CA GLY A 114 -9.65 -3.19 3.67
C GLY A 114 -9.73 -3.50 5.16
N GLY A 115 -10.15 -4.73 5.45
CA GLY A 115 -10.46 -5.29 6.75
C GLY A 115 -9.26 -5.50 7.67
N THR A 116 -9.46 -6.34 8.68
CA THR A 116 -8.55 -6.44 9.83
C THR A 116 -7.13 -6.84 9.42
N THR A 117 -6.17 -6.00 9.81
CA THR A 117 -4.74 -6.29 9.71
C THR A 117 -4.24 -7.04 10.93
N ARG A 118 -3.20 -7.87 10.77
CA ARG A 118 -2.52 -8.52 11.89
C ARG A 118 -1.01 -8.44 11.73
N LEU A 119 -0.34 -8.01 12.78
CA LEU A 119 1.13 -8.02 12.86
C LEU A 119 1.60 -9.48 12.94
N LYS A 120 2.48 -9.84 12.01
CA LYS A 120 3.25 -11.08 12.05
C LYS A 120 4.72 -10.68 12.15
N LYS A 121 5.43 -11.22 13.15
CA LYS A 121 6.89 -11.17 13.15
C LYS A 121 7.37 -12.27 12.21
N GLU A 122 8.28 -11.95 11.31
CA GLU A 122 9.02 -12.99 10.59
C GLU A 122 10.08 -13.55 11.56
N ASP A 123 9.99 -14.84 11.86
CA ASP A 123 10.97 -15.56 12.66
C ASP A 123 12.16 -15.92 11.75
N ASP A 124 13.04 -14.95 11.45
CA ASP A 124 14.34 -15.21 10.82
C ASP A 124 15.45 -14.69 11.73
N ASP A 125 16.43 -15.57 12.01
CA ASP A 125 17.49 -15.55 13.02
C ASP A 125 18.58 -14.44 12.88
N ASP A 126 18.23 -13.22 12.45
CA ASP A 126 19.15 -12.07 12.43
C ASP A 126 18.53 -10.86 13.15
N ASP A 127 19.36 -10.12 13.89
CA ASP A 127 19.09 -9.11 14.92
C ASP A 127 18.37 -7.82 14.45
N ASP A 128 17.43 -7.92 13.51
CA ASP A 128 16.56 -6.84 13.04
C ASP A 128 15.10 -7.35 13.00
N GLU A 129 14.28 -7.01 14.01
CA GLU A 129 12.86 -7.40 14.08
C GLU A 129 12.05 -6.83 12.89
N VAL A 130 12.03 -7.52 11.75
CA VAL A 130 11.18 -7.16 10.61
C VAL A 130 9.73 -7.52 10.94
N CYS A 131 8.91 -6.49 11.08
CA CYS A 131 7.47 -6.63 11.28
C CYS A 131 6.77 -6.60 9.93
N ASP A 132 5.79 -7.48 9.76
CA ASP A 132 4.92 -7.46 8.60
C ASP A 132 3.46 -7.34 9.00
N LEU A 133 2.74 -6.54 8.22
CA LEU A 133 1.30 -6.49 8.27
C LEU A 133 0.71 -7.33 7.15
N CYS A 134 0.12 -8.47 7.52
CA CYS A 134 -0.70 -9.24 6.59
C CYS A 134 -2.04 -8.52 6.42
N CYS A 135 -2.30 -8.09 5.18
CA CYS A 135 -3.59 -7.54 4.78
C CYS A 135 -4.44 -8.67 4.22
N PHE A 136 -5.52 -9.02 4.93
CA PHE A 136 -6.42 -10.10 4.51
C PHE A 136 -7.46 -9.57 3.53
N GLU A 137 -7.10 -9.17 2.30
CA GLU A 137 -8.09 -8.86 1.26
C GLU A 137 -7.54 -8.72 -0.17
N HIS A 138 -8.47 -8.80 -1.14
CA HIS A 138 -8.27 -8.95 -2.59
C HIS A 138 -7.35 -7.92 -3.28
N ASN A 139 -6.82 -8.32 -4.44
CA ASN A 139 -6.11 -7.48 -5.41
C ASN A 139 -6.81 -6.15 -5.68
N LEU A 140 -6.02 -5.15 -6.07
CA LEU A 140 -6.58 -3.92 -6.61
C LEU A 140 -6.91 -4.16 -8.09
N ILE A 141 -8.20 -4.08 -8.41
CA ILE A 141 -8.71 -4.36 -9.75
C ILE A 141 -8.89 -3.02 -10.47
N ILE A 142 -8.29 -2.91 -11.66
CA ILE A 142 -8.39 -1.77 -12.58
C ILE A 142 -8.89 -2.22 -13.94
#